data_AF-E2C428-F1
#
_entry.id   AF-E2C428-F1
#
_cell.length_a   1.000
_cell.length_b   1.000
_cell.length_c   1.000
_cell.angle_alpha   90.00
_cell.angle_beta   90.00
_cell.angle_gamma   90.00
#
_symmetry.space_group_name_H-M   'P 1'
#
loop_
_entity.id
_entity.type
_entity.pdbx_description
1 polymer ?
#
loop_
_entity_poly.entity_id
_entity_poly.type
_entity_poly.pdbx_seq_one_letter_code
_entity_poly.pdbx_strand_id
1 'polypeptide(L)'
;MTTVDPCKQFACKLQKCLNDNIYQPSHCQSVIEELRICCKKHTRDSLVCDGIDITRQYQHNTIDFVSLIFALFEICSYFFSKIAYNSSSITIK
;
A
#
# COMPACT_ATOMS: atom_id res chain seq x y z
N MET A 1 -4.25 -35.27 13.39
CA MET A 1 -5.13 -34.18 12.91
C MET A 1 -4.24 -33.01 12.54
N THR A 2 -4.17 -32.61 11.27
CA THR A 2 -3.53 -31.34 10.91
C THR A 2 -4.46 -30.24 11.39
N THR A 3 -4.16 -29.67 12.56
CA THR A 3 -4.88 -28.52 13.09
C THR A 3 -4.74 -27.39 12.08
N VAL A 4 -5.83 -27.05 11.41
CA VAL A 4 -5.85 -25.97 10.42
C VAL A 4 -5.57 -24.67 11.16
N ASP A 5 -4.54 -23.96 10.74
CA ASP A 5 -4.18 -22.67 11.31
C ASP A 5 -5.35 -21.68 11.15
N PRO A 6 -5.81 -21.05 12.26
CA PRO A 6 -7.04 -20.23 12.26
C PRO A 6 -6.92 -18.95 11.43
N CYS A 7 -5.71 -18.41 11.25
CA CYS A 7 -5.48 -17.18 10.49
C CYS A 7 -5.00 -17.41 9.06
N LYS A 8 -4.72 -18.67 8.69
CA LYS A 8 -4.30 -19.05 7.33
C LYS A 8 -5.28 -18.62 6.24
N GLN A 9 -6.59 -18.63 6.49
CA GLN A 9 -7.58 -18.17 5.52
C GLN A 9 -7.38 -16.68 5.16
N PHE A 10 -7.07 -15.83 6.14
CA PHE A 10 -6.86 -14.40 5.94
C PHE A 10 -5.52 -14.14 5.25
N ALA A 11 -4.49 -14.93 5.56
CA ALA A 11 -3.23 -14.86 4.84
C ALA A 11 -3.38 -15.25 3.37
N CYS A 12 -4.11 -16.32 3.06
CA CYS A 12 -4.38 -16.68 1.66
C CYS A 12 -5.22 -15.60 0.95
N LYS A 13 -6.20 -15.01 1.63
CA LYS A 13 -6.98 -13.88 1.11
C LYS A 13 -6.09 -12.67 0.83
N LEU A 14 -5.14 -12.38 1.73
CA LEU A 14 -4.15 -11.31 1.55
C LEU A 14 -3.24 -11.57 0.35
N GLN A 15 -2.69 -12.78 0.24
CA GLN A 15 -1.84 -13.16 -0.90
C GLN A 15 -2.57 -13.05 -2.24
N LYS A 16 -3.85 -13.44 -2.27
CA LYS A 16 -4.69 -13.26 -3.45
C LYS A 16 -4.90 -11.77 -3.76
N CYS A 17 -5.28 -10.98 -2.77
CA CYS A 17 -5.46 -9.54 -2.95
C CYS A 17 -4.20 -8.87 -3.49
N LEU A 18 -3.03 -9.21 -2.94
CA LEU A 18 -1.76 -8.69 -3.42
C LEU A 18 -1.51 -9.10 -4.87
N ASN A 19 -1.70 -10.37 -5.23
CA ASN A 19 -1.53 -10.83 -6.61
C ASN A 19 -2.43 -10.07 -7.59
N ASP A 20 -3.71 -9.92 -7.23
CA ASP A 20 -4.71 -9.21 -8.05
C ASP A 20 -4.40 -7.69 -8.19
N ASN A 21 -3.63 -7.11 -7.27
CA ASN A 21 -3.29 -5.68 -7.23
C ASN A 21 -1.78 -5.41 -7.44
N ILE A 22 -1.07 -6.29 -8.16
CA ILE A 22 0.36 -6.09 -8.50
C ILE A 22 1.20 -5.83 -7.23
N TYR A 23 0.86 -6.56 -6.17
CA TYR A 23 1.49 -6.52 -4.86
C TYR A 23 1.48 -5.13 -4.19
N GLN A 24 0.51 -4.28 -4.52
CA GLN A 24 0.30 -2.99 -3.86
C GLN A 24 -0.51 -3.16 -2.56
N PRO A 25 0.11 -3.01 -1.38
CA PRO A 25 -0.57 -3.26 -0.10
C PRO A 25 -1.65 -2.24 0.23
N SER A 26 -1.56 -1.02 -0.31
CA SER A 26 -2.55 0.06 -0.18
C SER A 26 -3.96 -0.39 -0.58
N HIS A 27 -4.08 -1.20 -1.62
CA HIS A 27 -5.37 -1.76 -2.08
C HIS A 27 -5.90 -2.90 -1.19
N CYS A 28 -5.06 -3.48 -0.34
CA CYS A 28 -5.38 -4.65 0.50
C CYS A 28 -5.48 -4.31 2.00
N GLN A 29 -5.52 -3.03 2.36
CA GLN A 29 -5.52 -2.55 3.74
C GLN A 29 -6.62 -3.20 4.62
N SER A 30 -7.81 -3.42 4.06
CA SER A 30 -8.90 -4.10 4.77
C SER A 30 -8.56 -5.55 5.13
N VAL A 31 -7.97 -6.29 4.20
CA VAL A 31 -7.58 -7.70 4.41
C VAL A 31 -6.40 -7.81 5.37
N ILE A 32 -5.48 -6.86 5.33
CA ILE A 32 -4.37 -6.78 6.28
C ILE A 32 -4.90 -6.56 7.70
N GLU A 33 -5.90 -5.69 7.87
CA GLU A 33 -6.51 -5.44 9.18
C GLU A 33 -7.32 -6.66 9.67
N GLU A 34 -8.04 -7.37 8.79
CA GLU A 34 -8.68 -8.65 9.15
C GLU A 34 -7.66 -9.68 9.66
N LEU A 35 -6.52 -9.82 8.96
CA LEU A 35 -5.44 -10.71 9.38
C LEU A 35 -4.87 -10.29 10.75
N ARG A 36 -4.66 -8.99 10.97
CA ARG A 36 -4.21 -8.45 12.25
C ARG A 36 -5.20 -8.74 13.39
N ILE A 37 -6.50 -8.56 13.15
CA ILE A 37 -7.55 -8.88 14.12
C ILE A 37 -7.55 -10.37 14.46
N CYS A 38 -7.35 -11.24 13.47
CA CYS A 38 -7.18 -12.68 13.71
C CYS A 38 -5.96 -12.96 14.58
N CYS A 39 -4.81 -12.38 14.23
CA CYS A 39 -3.57 -12.56 14.96
C CYS A 39 -3.61 -11.99 16.38
N LYS A 40 -4.43 -10.97 16.65
CA LYS A 40 -4.66 -10.47 18.01
C LYS A 40 -5.38 -11.50 18.90
N LYS A 41 -6.19 -12.39 18.32
CA LYS A 41 -6.93 -13.44 19.05
C LYS A 41 -6.13 -14.74 19.16
N HIS A 42 -5.34 -15.08 18.13
CA HIS A 42 -4.67 -16.38 17.99
C HIS A 42 -3.14 -16.25 17.89
N THR A 43 -2.53 -15.28 18.56
CA THR A 43 -1.10 -14.94 18.43
C THR A 43 -0.18 -16.14 18.65
N ARG A 44 -0.54 -17.08 19.53
CA ARG A 44 0.29 -18.25 19.87
C ARG A 44 -0.11 -19.53 19.14
N ASP A 45 -1.25 -19.50 18.44
CA ASP A 45 -1.88 -20.68 17.84
C ASP A 45 -1.74 -20.71 16.32
N SER A 46 -1.13 -19.68 15.73
CA SER A 46 -1.03 -19.48 14.29
C SER A 46 0.39 -19.07 13.90
N LEU A 47 1.03 -19.87 13.05
CA LEU A 47 2.37 -19.59 12.51
C LEU A 47 2.37 -18.37 11.58
N VAL A 48 1.21 -18.06 11.00
CA VAL A 48 1.02 -16.89 10.14
C VAL A 48 1.26 -15.58 10.90
N CYS A 49 1.02 -15.58 12.20
CA CYS A 49 1.05 -14.39 13.03
C CYS A 49 2.44 -13.99 13.52
N ASP A 50 3.45 -14.85 13.38
CA ASP A 50 4.83 -14.58 13.81
C ASP A 50 5.44 -13.35 13.12
N GLY A 51 4.97 -13.03 11.91
CA GLY A 51 5.40 -11.87 11.13
C GLY A 51 4.50 -10.62 11.26
N ILE A 52 3.47 -10.64 12.11
CA ILE A 52 2.44 -9.59 12.16
C ILE A 52 2.54 -8.80 13.47
N ASP A 53 2.77 -7.49 13.37
CA ASP A 53 2.68 -6.59 14.53
C ASP A 53 1.21 -6.35 14.90
N ILE A 54 0.79 -6.95 16.02
CA ILE A 54 -0.57 -6.82 16.56
C ILE A 54 -0.77 -5.56 17.42
N THR A 55 0.32 -4.87 17.80
CA THR A 55 0.29 -3.74 18.73
C THR A 55 -0.16 -2.44 18.07
N ARG A 56 0.09 -2.31 16.76
CA ARG A 56 -0.23 -1.13 15.95
C ARG A 56 -1.23 -1.47 14.87
N GLN A 57 -2.04 -0.50 14.46
CA GLN A 57 -2.85 -0.63 13.26
C GLN A 57 -1.96 -0.60 12.02
N TYR A 58 -2.42 -1.22 10.94
CA TYR A 58 -1.71 -1.14 9.67
C TYR A 58 -1.62 0.31 9.20
N GLN A 59 -0.39 0.79 9.00
CA GLN A 59 -0.08 2.10 8.44
C GLN A 59 0.63 1.88 7.11
N HIS A 60 0.05 2.39 6.02
CA HIS A 60 0.65 2.29 4.70
C HIS A 60 1.75 3.34 4.55
N ASN A 61 2.97 2.97 4.94
CA ASN A 61 4.14 3.87 4.96
C ASN A 61 5.06 3.67 3.76
N THR A 62 4.73 2.72 2.89
CA THR A 62 5.49 2.42 1.68
C THR A 62 5.16 3.43 0.59
N ILE A 63 6.19 3.87 -0.13
CA ILE A 63 6.02 4.72 -1.30
C ILE A 63 5.64 3.81 -2.47
N ASP A 64 4.37 3.81 -2.85
CA ASP A 64 3.93 3.14 -4.08
C ASP A 64 4.51 3.90 -5.29
N PHE A 65 5.03 3.16 -6.28
CA PHE A 65 5.63 3.73 -7.50
C PHE A 65 4.66 4.69 -8.22
N VAL A 66 3.35 4.41 -8.13
CA VAL A 66 2.27 5.24 -8.67
C VAL A 66 2.25 6.62 -8.01
N SER A 67 2.43 6.70 -6.68
CA SER A 67 2.50 7.97 -5.94
C SER A 67 3.72 8.81 -6.36
N LEU A 68 4.85 8.14 -6.65
CA LEU A 68 6.05 8.82 -7.15
C LEU A 68 5.83 9.41 -8.55
N ILE A 69 5.18 8.64 -9.44
CA ILE A 69 4.82 9.07 -10.79
C ILE A 69 3.84 10.24 -10.74
N PHE A 70 2.83 10.19 -9.88
CA PHE A 70 1.86 11.28 -9.72
C PHE A 70 2.54 12.58 -9.26
N ALA A 71 3.45 12.49 -8.27
CA ALA A 71 4.24 13.63 -7.82
C ALA A 71 5.13 14.22 -8.93
N LEU A 72 5.74 13.36 -9.75
CA LEU A 72 6.50 13.77 -10.94
C LEU A 72 5.64 14.49 -11.97
N PHE A 73 4.42 14.00 -12.24
CA PHE A 73 3.48 14.66 -13.14
C PHE A 73 3.08 16.05 -12.65
N GLU A 74 2.79 16.22 -11.36
CA GLU A 74 2.45 17.53 -10.77
C GLU A 74 3.62 18.52 -10.88
N ILE A 75 4.84 18.08 -10.56
CA ILE A 75 6.05 18.91 -10.70
C ILE A 75 6.27 19.32 -12.15
N CYS A 76 6.09 18.38 -13.09
CA CYS A 76 6.26 18.64 -14.51
C CYS A 76 5.20 19.65 -15.01
N SER A 77 3.94 19.50 -14.60
CA SER A 77 2.83 20.40 -14.95
C SER A 77 3.05 21.82 -14.43
N TYR A 78 3.57 21.96 -13.20
CA TYR A 78 3.95 23.25 -12.62
C TYR A 78 5.08 23.91 -13.42
N PHE A 79 6.11 23.14 -13.80
CA PHE A 79 7.22 23.65 -14.62
C PHE A 79 6.78 24.05 -16.04
N PHE A 80 5.95 23.24 -16.70
CA PHE A 80 5.40 23.57 -18.03
C PHE A 80 4.57 24.86 -18.01
N SER A 81 3.70 25.04 -17.00
CA SER A 81 2.95 26.30 -16.83
C SER A 81 3.87 27.50 -16.61
N LYS A 82 4.96 27.34 -15.83
CA LYS A 82 5.94 28.41 -15.59
C LYS A 82 6.74 28.77 -16.85
N ILE A 83 7.13 27.77 -17.65
CA ILE A 83 7.84 27.97 -18.94
C ILE A 83 6.91 28.65 -19.95
N ALA A 84 5.65 28.25 -20.06
CA ALA A 84 4.67 28.89 -20.94
C ALA A 84 4.42 30.37 -20.58
N TYR A 85 4.32 30.69 -19.29
CA TYR A 85 4.23 32.07 -18.81
C TYR A 85 5.49 32.88 -19.13
N ASN A 86 6.68 32.29 -18.95
CA ASN A 86 7.96 32.95 -19.20
C ASN A 86 8.24 33.15 -20.71
N SER A 87 7.82 32.22 -21.57
CA SER A 87 7.91 32.35 -23.03
C SER A 87 7.05 33.50 -23.57
N SER A 88 5.91 33.77 -22.94
CA SER A 88 5.04 34.91 -23.29
C SER A 88 5.67 36.27 -22.93
N SER A 89 6.66 36.30 -22.04
CA SER A 89 7.35 37.53 -21.62
C SER A 89 8.63 37.83 -22.40
N ILE A 90 9.16 36.86 -23.18
CA ILE A 90 10.38 37.01 -23.99
C ILE A 90 10.07 37.45 -25.43
N THR A 91 8.85 37.21 -25.94
CA THR A 91 8.41 37.64 -27.29
C THR A 91 7.88 39.08 -27.35
N ILE A 92 8.11 39.89 -26.30
CA ILE A 92 7.87 41.34 -26.32
C ILE A 92 9.22 42.04 -26.07
N LYS A 93 10.09 42.03 -27.08
CA LYS A 93 11.14 43.03 -27.28
C LYS A 93 11.40 43.20 -28.76
#